data_AF-A0A6C2U2E4-F1
#
_entry.id   AF-A0A6C2U2E4-F1
#
_cell.length_a   1.000
_cell.length_b   1.000
_cell.length_c   1.000
_cell.angle_alpha   90.00
_cell.angle_beta   90.00
_cell.angle_gamma   90.00
#
_symmetry.space_group_name_H-M   'P 1'
#
loop_
_entity.id
_entity.type
_entity.pdbx_description
1 polymer ?
#
loop_
_entity_poly.entity_id
_entity_poly.type
_entity_poly.pdbx_seq_one_letter_code
_entity_poly.pdbx_strand_id
1 'polypeptide(L)'
;MAKEQQEDFKESRYKVPNLERALVIMEHLLDYPQGLSITEITEHLGLSKNSVFRITMTLLGHGYVVRDEQKRFSLSKKLLLMGCQSMGEYSFIENSLDIMRLCRDEIKESVFIGTLIENEGVVIEQVLGSHPFKFTIDSGHRLPLHAAAPCKAMLAFLPENELRERLQGYKFTRYNENTITTRTAFDKEMAGIKADGFALDRAEQLHGAHCISAPVFNQYGYPIAAIWTTGPSDRLPASKFPRLGKVVRGYADLISRRMGHDAL
;
A
#
# COMPACT_ATOMS: atom_id res chain seq x y z
N MET A 1 6.69 8.75 -38.71
CA MET A 1 6.77 9.92 -37.80
C MET A 1 5.56 10.86 -37.95
N ALA A 2 4.33 10.33 -38.07
CA ALA A 2 3.12 11.16 -38.17
C ALA A 2 1.94 10.58 -37.37
N LYS A 3 2.19 9.61 -36.48
CA LYS A 3 1.17 8.99 -35.62
C LYS A 3 1.36 9.28 -34.12
N GLU A 4 2.56 9.67 -33.69
CA GLU A 4 2.85 9.97 -32.28
C GLU A 4 2.42 11.38 -31.83
N GLN A 5 2.00 12.26 -32.74
CA GLN A 5 1.50 13.60 -32.39
C GLN A 5 -0.04 13.70 -32.35
N GLN A 6 -0.76 12.59 -32.60
CA GLN A 6 -2.22 12.61 -32.71
C GLN A 6 -2.97 12.04 -31.48
N GLU A 7 -2.27 11.35 -30.56
CA GLU A 7 -2.87 10.84 -29.31
C GLU A 7 -2.81 11.85 -28.16
N ASP A 8 -1.81 12.73 -28.13
CA ASP A 8 -1.61 13.74 -27.08
C ASP A 8 -2.66 14.89 -27.12
N PHE A 9 -3.47 14.95 -28.18
CA PHE A 9 -4.42 16.06 -28.44
C PHE A 9 -5.89 15.76 -28.08
N LYS A 10 -6.21 14.59 -27.50
CA LYS A 10 -7.60 14.22 -27.11
C LYS A 10 -7.93 14.29 -25.62
N GLU A 11 -6.93 14.28 -24.72
CA GLU A 11 -7.18 14.30 -23.26
C GLU A 11 -7.45 15.70 -22.68
N SER A 12 -6.86 16.75 -23.28
CA SER A 12 -6.95 18.13 -22.78
C SER A 12 -8.39 18.68 -22.72
N ARG A 13 -9.28 18.21 -23.60
CA ARG A 13 -10.64 18.76 -23.74
C ARG A 13 -11.59 18.43 -22.57
N TYR A 14 -11.24 17.47 -21.72
CA TYR A 14 -12.03 17.07 -20.55
C TYR A 14 -11.39 17.43 -19.21
N LYS A 15 -10.18 17.99 -19.22
CA LYS A 15 -9.53 18.45 -17.98
C LYS A 15 -10.20 19.72 -17.50
N VAL A 16 -10.67 19.72 -16.25
CA VAL A 16 -11.18 20.91 -15.56
C VAL A 16 -10.01 21.50 -14.77
N PRO A 17 -9.33 22.58 -15.25
CA PRO A 17 -8.03 22.97 -14.68
C PRO A 17 -8.08 23.37 -13.20
N ASN A 18 -9.21 23.90 -12.74
CA ASN A 18 -9.39 24.25 -11.34
C ASN A 18 -9.62 23.02 -10.45
N LEU A 19 -10.19 21.93 -10.99
CA LEU A 19 -10.32 20.67 -10.27
C LEU A 19 -8.96 20.01 -10.11
N GLU A 20 -8.17 19.94 -11.19
CA GLU A 20 -6.80 19.41 -11.17
C GLU A 20 -5.93 20.16 -10.15
N ARG A 21 -5.95 21.50 -10.17
CA ARG A 21 -5.26 22.32 -9.17
C ARG A 21 -5.75 22.09 -7.75
N ALA A 22 -7.04 21.82 -7.55
CA ALA A 22 -7.58 21.51 -6.23
C ALA A 22 -7.07 20.17 -5.70
N LEU A 23 -7.01 19.14 -6.55
CA LEU A 23 -6.42 17.84 -6.20
C LEU A 23 -4.95 17.99 -5.82
N VAL A 24 -4.16 18.69 -6.65
CA VAL A 24 -2.74 18.95 -6.40
C VAL A 24 -2.53 19.72 -5.08
N ILE A 25 -3.34 20.74 -4.81
CA ILE A 25 -3.26 21.47 -3.52
C ILE A 25 -3.56 20.54 -2.34
N MET A 26 -4.58 19.67 -2.44
CA MET A 26 -4.91 18.74 -1.37
C MET A 26 -3.80 17.71 -1.14
N GLU A 27 -3.26 17.10 -2.20
CA GLU A 27 -2.16 16.14 -2.11
C GLU A 27 -0.92 16.78 -1.50
N HIS A 28 -0.57 17.98 -1.95
CA HIS A 28 0.57 18.72 -1.40
C HIS A 28 0.41 19.03 0.08
N LEU A 29 -0.81 19.29 0.57
CA LEU A 29 -1.05 19.52 1.99
C LEU A 29 -0.86 18.27 2.87
N LEU A 30 -0.82 17.05 2.31
CA LEU A 30 -0.52 15.82 3.07
C LEU A 30 0.87 15.87 3.70
N ASP A 31 1.84 16.46 3.01
CA ASP A 31 3.22 16.57 3.46
C ASP A 31 3.42 17.62 4.57
N TYR A 32 2.39 18.42 4.87
CA TYR A 32 2.45 19.52 5.86
C TYR A 32 1.31 19.42 6.87
N PRO A 33 1.42 18.56 7.91
CA PRO A 33 0.37 18.39 8.93
C PRO A 33 0.02 19.67 9.70
N GLN A 34 0.98 20.58 9.85
CA GLN A 34 0.80 21.90 10.49
C GLN A 34 0.17 22.95 9.54
N GLY A 35 -0.18 22.53 8.33
CA GLY A 35 -0.77 23.37 7.29
C GLY A 35 0.21 24.36 6.65
N LEU A 36 -0.26 25.02 5.59
CA LEU A 36 0.45 26.04 4.84
C LEU A 36 -0.41 27.30 4.68
N SER A 37 0.23 28.47 4.68
CA SER A 37 -0.39 29.71 4.23
C SER A 37 -0.56 29.72 2.71
N ILE A 38 -1.42 30.61 2.21
CA ILE A 38 -1.63 30.78 0.75
C ILE A 38 -0.33 31.15 0.03
N THR A 39 0.55 31.92 0.67
CA THR A 39 1.83 32.31 0.08
C THR A 39 2.74 31.08 -0.08
N GLU A 40 2.88 30.26 0.96
CA GLU A 40 3.68 29.02 0.89
C GLU A 40 3.11 28.06 -0.18
N ILE A 41 1.79 27.89 -0.25
CA ILE A 41 1.16 27.04 -1.29
C ILE A 41 1.43 27.58 -2.70
N THR A 42 1.34 28.90 -2.89
CA THR A 42 1.64 29.59 -4.16
C THR A 42 3.08 29.34 -4.60
N GLU A 43 4.03 29.50 -3.66
CA GLU A 43 5.46 29.33 -3.91
C GLU A 43 5.83 27.87 -4.21
N HIS A 44 5.28 26.91 -3.44
CA HIS A 44 5.62 25.49 -3.63
C HIS A 44 5.06 24.92 -4.94
N LEU A 45 3.87 25.36 -5.36
CA LEU A 45 3.16 24.79 -6.51
C LEU A 45 3.25 25.65 -7.78
N GLY A 46 3.87 26.83 -7.74
CA GLY A 46 3.96 27.75 -8.89
C GLY A 46 2.61 28.23 -9.41
N LEU A 47 1.55 28.18 -8.57
CA LEU A 47 0.20 28.60 -8.94
C LEU A 47 -0.02 30.08 -8.62
N SER A 48 -0.97 30.74 -9.31
CA SER A 48 -1.26 32.14 -8.99
C SER A 48 -1.95 32.29 -7.64
N LYS A 49 -1.59 33.34 -6.89
CA LYS A 49 -2.17 33.63 -5.56
C LYS A 49 -3.70 33.68 -5.57
N ASN A 50 -4.31 34.22 -6.63
CA ASN A 50 -5.77 34.27 -6.79
C ASN A 50 -6.36 32.86 -6.97
N SER A 51 -5.73 32.02 -7.80
CA SER A 51 -6.17 30.63 -7.98
C SER A 51 -6.10 29.83 -6.69
N VAL A 52 -4.96 29.89 -5.99
CA VAL A 52 -4.77 29.21 -4.69
C VAL A 52 -5.83 29.71 -3.70
N PHE A 53 -5.99 31.02 -3.56
CA PHE A 53 -6.99 31.59 -2.65
C PHE A 53 -8.41 31.06 -2.95
N ARG A 54 -8.87 31.12 -4.20
CA ARG A 54 -10.22 30.67 -4.57
C ARG A 54 -10.41 29.17 -4.33
N ILE A 55 -9.43 28.35 -4.70
CA ILE A 55 -9.48 26.90 -4.52
C ILE A 55 -9.49 26.56 -3.03
N THR A 56 -8.56 27.08 -2.25
CA THR A 56 -8.46 26.81 -0.82
C THR A 56 -9.69 27.32 -0.06
N MET A 57 -10.26 28.47 -0.44
CA MET A 57 -11.55 28.93 0.12
C MET A 57 -12.71 28.00 -0.24
N THR A 58 -12.72 27.45 -1.46
CA THR A 58 -13.74 26.48 -1.89
C THR A 58 -13.62 25.19 -1.08
N LEU A 59 -12.40 24.66 -0.94
CA LEU A 59 -12.11 23.49 -0.11
C LEU A 59 -12.50 23.73 1.35
N LEU A 60 -12.23 24.93 1.89
CA LEU A 60 -12.61 25.32 3.25
C LEU A 60 -14.15 25.36 3.39
N GLY A 61 -14.85 25.97 2.44
CA GLY A 61 -16.31 26.07 2.44
C GLY A 61 -17.00 24.71 2.35
N HIS A 62 -16.39 23.73 1.68
CA HIS A 62 -16.85 22.34 1.66
C HIS A 62 -16.29 21.49 2.80
N GLY A 63 -15.48 22.05 3.70
CA GLY A 63 -14.91 21.36 4.84
C GLY A 63 -13.87 20.29 4.50
N TYR A 64 -13.21 20.38 3.34
CA TYR A 64 -12.07 19.51 2.98
C TYR A 64 -10.77 19.95 3.64
N VAL A 65 -10.59 21.25 3.85
CA VAL A 65 -9.48 21.82 4.62
C VAL A 65 -10.01 22.55 5.84
N VAL A 66 -9.17 22.70 6.86
CA VAL A 66 -9.39 23.59 8.01
C VAL A 66 -8.44 24.77 7.93
N ARG A 67 -8.78 25.85 8.62
CA ARG A 67 -7.93 27.04 8.72
C ARG A 67 -7.71 27.38 10.20
N ASP A 68 -6.45 27.48 10.60
CA ASP A 68 -6.08 27.86 11.97
C ASP A 68 -6.15 29.39 12.20
N GLU A 69 -5.86 29.83 13.42
CA GLU A 69 -5.81 31.25 13.81
C GLU A 69 -4.72 32.02 13.05
N GLN A 70 -3.62 31.34 12.70
CA GLN A 70 -2.50 31.85 11.92
C GLN A 70 -2.78 31.87 10.41
N LYS A 71 -4.01 31.55 9.99
CA LYS A 71 -4.47 31.53 8.60
C LYS A 71 -3.77 30.47 7.73
N ARG A 72 -3.19 29.42 8.33
CA ARG A 72 -2.66 28.26 7.63
C ARG A 72 -3.77 27.25 7.36
N PHE A 73 -3.65 26.55 6.26
CA PHE A 73 -4.61 25.55 5.79
C PHE A 73 -4.00 24.17 5.88
N SER A 74 -4.71 23.24 6.51
CA SER A 74 -4.36 21.83 6.56
C SER A 74 -5.56 20.98 6.17
N LEU A 75 -5.32 19.74 5.77
CA LEU A 75 -6.41 18.81 5.46
C LEU A 75 -7.26 18.55 6.69
N SER A 76 -8.57 18.54 6.48
CA SER A 76 -9.54 18.18 7.51
C SER A 76 -9.63 16.65 7.66
N LYS A 77 -10.26 16.21 8.76
CA LYS A 77 -10.64 14.80 8.96
C LYS A 77 -11.80 14.34 8.06
N LYS A 78 -12.38 15.21 7.21
CA LYS A 78 -13.46 14.84 6.29
C LYS A 78 -13.04 13.78 5.30
N LEU A 79 -11.79 13.82 4.82
CA LEU A 79 -11.25 12.80 3.92
C LEU A 79 -11.21 11.42 4.59
N LEU A 80 -10.82 11.37 5.88
CA LEU A 80 -10.89 10.15 6.68
C LEU A 80 -12.34 9.65 6.79
N LEU A 81 -13.29 10.52 7.11
CA LEU A 81 -14.71 10.15 7.21
C LEU A 81 -15.28 9.62 5.88
N MET A 82 -14.87 10.18 4.75
CA MET A 82 -15.26 9.69 3.42
C MET A 82 -14.61 8.34 3.11
N GLY A 83 -13.33 8.18 3.43
CA GLY A 83 -12.63 6.90 3.33
C GLY A 83 -13.32 5.82 4.16
N CYS A 84 -13.57 6.10 5.44
CA CYS A 84 -14.27 5.19 6.35
C CYS A 84 -15.68 4.82 5.84
N GLN A 85 -16.46 5.78 5.36
CA GLN A 85 -17.79 5.50 4.80
C GLN A 85 -17.75 4.72 3.48
N SER A 86 -16.73 4.95 2.65
CA SER A 86 -16.55 4.17 1.42
C SER A 86 -16.13 2.72 1.69
N MET A 87 -15.55 2.45 2.87
CA MET A 87 -15.05 1.13 3.26
C MET A 87 -16.12 0.22 3.88
N GLY A 88 -17.36 0.69 4.12
CA GLY A 88 -18.38 -0.11 4.80
C GLY A 88 -18.14 -0.26 6.31
N GLU A 89 -19.14 -0.77 7.04
CA GLU A 89 -19.07 -0.93 8.50
C GLU A 89 -17.83 -1.74 8.91
N TYR A 90 -17.06 -1.15 9.82
CA TYR A 90 -15.73 -1.53 10.33
C TYR A 90 -14.56 -1.33 9.35
N SER A 91 -13.67 -0.38 9.67
CA SER A 91 -12.42 -0.21 8.91
C SER A 91 -11.68 -1.56 8.87
N PHE A 92 -11.35 -2.04 7.68
CA PHE A 92 -10.51 -3.22 7.46
C PHE A 92 -9.30 -3.27 8.41
N ILE A 93 -8.71 -2.09 8.69
CA ILE A 93 -7.58 -1.92 9.60
C ILE A 93 -7.99 -2.15 11.06
N GLU A 94 -9.10 -1.58 11.52
CA GLU A 94 -9.60 -1.80 12.89
C GLU A 94 -9.86 -3.28 13.17
N ASN A 95 -10.40 -4.01 12.18
CA ASN A 95 -10.60 -5.46 12.25
C ASN A 95 -9.31 -6.28 12.17
N SER A 96 -8.19 -5.66 11.81
CA SER A 96 -6.91 -6.35 11.64
C SER A 96 -5.96 -6.11 12.80
N LEU A 97 -6.06 -4.97 13.50
CA LEU A 97 -5.05 -4.50 14.45
C LEU A 97 -4.81 -5.43 15.65
N ASP A 98 -5.86 -5.99 16.24
CA ASP A 98 -5.73 -6.95 17.35
C ASP A 98 -5.11 -8.27 16.86
N ILE A 99 -5.50 -8.75 15.68
CA ILE A 99 -4.92 -9.95 15.07
C ILE A 99 -3.44 -9.72 14.71
N MET A 100 -3.10 -8.56 14.17
CA MET A 100 -1.71 -8.17 13.89
C MET A 100 -0.88 -8.14 15.19
N ARG A 101 -1.46 -7.65 16.30
CA ARG A 101 -0.80 -7.67 17.62
C ARG A 101 -0.56 -9.10 18.12
N LEU A 102 -1.53 -10.01 17.96
CA LEU A 102 -1.34 -11.42 18.30
C LEU A 102 -0.22 -12.06 17.46
N CYS A 103 -0.21 -11.81 16.15
CA CYS A 103 0.85 -12.27 15.25
C CYS A 103 2.23 -11.73 15.69
N ARG A 104 2.32 -10.43 16.01
CA ARG A 104 3.52 -9.80 16.56
C ARG A 104 3.92 -10.42 17.88
N ASP A 105 2.98 -10.68 18.78
CA ASP A 105 3.26 -11.27 20.10
C ASP A 105 3.76 -12.72 20.00
N GLU A 106 3.38 -13.46 18.96
CA GLU A 106 3.90 -14.79 18.70
C GLU A 106 5.28 -14.78 18.01
N ILE A 107 5.45 -13.94 16.97
CA ILE A 107 6.66 -13.91 16.13
C ILE A 107 7.76 -13.02 16.71
N LYS A 108 7.39 -12.01 17.51
CA LYS A 108 8.22 -10.96 18.13
C LYS A 108 8.80 -9.91 17.18
N GLU A 109 8.65 -10.07 15.88
CA GLU A 109 9.04 -9.11 14.84
C GLU A 109 7.90 -8.17 14.44
N SER A 110 8.21 -7.10 13.71
CA SER A 110 7.19 -6.17 13.21
C SER A 110 6.23 -6.87 12.25
N VAL A 111 4.95 -6.51 12.33
CA VAL A 111 3.88 -7.04 11.49
C VAL A 111 3.22 -5.88 10.76
N PHE A 112 2.91 -6.06 9.49
CA PHE A 112 2.41 -5.02 8.61
C PHE A 112 1.21 -5.54 7.84
N ILE A 113 0.38 -4.61 7.37
CA ILE A 113 -0.73 -4.90 6.49
C ILE A 113 -0.79 -3.88 5.36
N GLY A 114 -1.17 -4.35 4.18
CA GLY A 114 -1.06 -3.58 2.95
C GLY A 114 -1.90 -4.19 1.84
N THR A 115 -2.06 -3.44 0.76
CA THR A 115 -2.86 -3.84 -0.41
C THR A 115 -2.12 -3.54 -1.71
N LEU A 116 -2.69 -3.94 -2.84
CA LEU A 116 -2.21 -3.55 -4.16
C LEU A 116 -2.98 -2.33 -4.64
N ILE A 117 -2.25 -1.27 -4.99
CA ILE A 117 -2.80 -0.10 -5.68
C ILE A 117 -2.10 -0.04 -7.03
N GLU A 118 -2.88 -0.13 -8.11
CA GLU A 118 -2.36 -0.17 -9.48
C GLU A 118 -1.28 -1.26 -9.68
N ASN A 119 -0.02 -0.90 -9.93
CA ASN A 119 1.07 -1.84 -10.16
C ASN A 119 2.10 -1.88 -9.03
N GLU A 120 1.67 -1.54 -7.81
CA GLU A 120 2.52 -1.51 -6.62
C GLU A 120 1.79 -2.03 -5.38
N GLY A 121 2.55 -2.61 -4.45
CA GLY A 121 2.05 -2.82 -3.10
C GLY A 121 2.13 -1.53 -2.31
N VAL A 122 1.19 -1.29 -1.41
CA VAL A 122 1.16 -0.13 -0.53
C VAL A 122 0.96 -0.57 0.90
N VAL A 123 1.85 -0.12 1.78
CA VAL A 123 1.71 -0.34 3.23
C VAL A 123 0.59 0.54 3.76
N ILE A 124 -0.36 -0.05 4.49
CA ILE A 124 -1.45 0.71 5.10
C ILE A 124 -1.13 0.96 6.58
N GLU A 125 -0.78 -0.08 7.32
CA GLU A 125 -0.58 0.01 8.78
C GLU A 125 0.47 -0.99 9.28
N GLN A 126 1.02 -0.73 10.47
CA GLN A 126 2.02 -1.60 11.11
C GLN A 126 1.84 -1.73 12.63
N VAL A 127 2.25 -2.88 13.16
CA VAL A 127 2.43 -3.14 14.59
C VAL A 127 3.89 -3.47 14.84
N LEU A 128 4.54 -2.62 15.65
CA LEU A 128 5.96 -2.72 15.92
C LEU A 128 6.33 -3.99 16.70
N GLY A 129 7.43 -4.62 16.27
CA GLY A 129 8.04 -5.74 16.98
C GLY A 129 8.44 -5.40 18.42
N SER A 130 8.63 -6.45 19.22
CA SER A 130 9.00 -6.32 20.64
C SER A 130 10.50 -6.22 20.89
N HIS A 131 11.33 -6.42 19.86
CA HIS A 131 12.78 -6.28 19.97
C HIS A 131 13.20 -4.80 20.02
N PRO A 132 14.35 -4.48 20.65
CA PRO A 132 14.91 -3.11 20.64
C PRO A 132 15.20 -2.60 19.23
N PHE A 133 15.77 -3.46 18.39
CA PHE A 133 15.92 -3.21 16.95
C PHE A 133 14.78 -3.88 16.18
N LYS A 134 14.05 -3.08 15.41
CA LYS A 134 12.84 -3.45 14.69
C LYS A 134 12.75 -2.72 13.37
N PHE A 135 12.18 -3.38 12.37
CA PHE A 135 11.85 -2.77 11.10
C PHE A 135 10.62 -1.87 11.24
N THR A 136 10.66 -0.72 10.58
CA THR A 136 9.55 0.20 10.42
C THR A 136 9.43 0.56 8.95
N ILE A 137 8.21 0.61 8.44
CA ILE A 137 7.92 1.04 7.08
C ILE A 137 6.76 2.04 7.20
N ASP A 138 6.92 3.21 6.60
CA ASP A 138 5.90 4.26 6.69
C ASP A 138 4.63 3.84 5.95
N SER A 139 3.46 4.20 6.50
CA SER A 139 2.20 4.06 5.79
C SER A 139 2.25 4.86 4.47
N GLY A 140 1.74 4.26 3.40
CA GLY A 140 1.84 4.80 2.04
C GLY A 140 3.11 4.39 1.28
N HIS A 141 4.09 3.75 1.93
CA HIS A 141 5.29 3.28 1.24
C HIS A 141 4.95 2.24 0.16
N ARG A 142 5.57 2.40 -1.02
CA ARG A 142 5.34 1.57 -2.21
C ARG A 142 6.33 0.40 -2.25
N LEU A 143 5.82 -0.79 -2.58
CA LEU A 143 6.56 -2.05 -2.58
C LEU A 143 6.58 -2.67 -3.99
N PRO A 144 7.74 -3.17 -4.45
CA PRO A 144 7.87 -3.80 -5.76
C PRO A 144 7.13 -5.13 -5.83
N LEU A 145 6.34 -5.33 -6.89
CA LEU A 145 5.51 -6.52 -7.09
C LEU A 145 6.28 -7.85 -7.00
N HIS A 146 7.49 -7.88 -7.57
CA HIS A 146 8.22 -9.13 -7.76
C HIS A 146 9.16 -9.53 -6.62
N ALA A 147 9.55 -8.57 -5.76
CA ALA A 147 10.53 -8.79 -4.71
C ALA A 147 9.90 -8.75 -3.30
N ALA A 148 8.81 -8.00 -3.12
CA ALA A 148 8.15 -7.90 -1.82
C ALA A 148 7.23 -9.10 -1.57
N ALA A 149 7.43 -9.79 -0.45
CA ALA A 149 6.57 -10.89 0.00
C ALA A 149 5.06 -10.57 -0.03
N PRO A 150 4.56 -9.42 0.48
CA PRO A 150 3.11 -9.13 0.44
C PRO A 150 2.55 -9.00 -0.97
N CYS A 151 3.30 -8.40 -1.90
CA CYS A 151 2.86 -8.31 -3.29
C CYS A 151 2.78 -9.71 -3.91
N LYS A 152 3.83 -10.52 -3.72
CA LYS A 152 3.86 -11.92 -4.17
C LYS A 152 2.70 -12.73 -3.61
N ALA A 153 2.39 -12.57 -2.32
CA ALA A 153 1.27 -13.24 -1.66
C ALA A 153 -0.08 -12.87 -2.29
N MET A 154 -0.33 -11.60 -2.60
CA MET A 154 -1.59 -11.19 -3.24
C MET A 154 -1.66 -11.61 -4.71
N LEU A 155 -0.60 -11.35 -5.48
CA LEU A 155 -0.53 -11.64 -6.91
C LEU A 155 -0.72 -13.12 -7.23
N ALA A 156 -0.21 -14.01 -6.36
CA ALA A 156 -0.38 -15.44 -6.51
C ALA A 156 -1.85 -15.87 -6.48
N PHE A 157 -2.78 -15.09 -5.93
CA PHE A 157 -4.20 -15.45 -5.83
C PHE A 157 -5.13 -14.55 -6.65
N LEU A 158 -4.57 -13.63 -7.46
CA LEU A 158 -5.36 -12.85 -8.40
C LEU A 158 -5.91 -13.73 -9.54
N PRO A 159 -7.05 -13.34 -10.14
CA PRO A 159 -7.48 -13.86 -11.43
C PRO A 159 -6.37 -13.74 -12.49
N GLU A 160 -6.19 -14.76 -13.32
CA GLU A 160 -5.06 -14.83 -14.26
C GLU A 160 -5.02 -13.68 -15.27
N ASN A 161 -6.19 -13.19 -15.69
CA ASN A 161 -6.32 -12.03 -16.56
C ASN A 161 -5.79 -10.76 -15.89
N GLU A 162 -6.16 -10.53 -14.63
CA GLU A 162 -5.72 -9.36 -13.87
C GLU A 162 -4.22 -9.40 -13.57
N LEU A 163 -3.69 -10.58 -13.18
CA LEU A 163 -2.26 -10.76 -13.01
C LEU A 163 -1.48 -10.47 -14.31
N ARG A 164 -2.01 -10.93 -15.46
CA ARG A 164 -1.39 -10.68 -16.77
C ARG A 164 -1.37 -9.19 -17.11
N GLU A 165 -2.47 -8.49 -16.85
CA GLU A 165 -2.58 -7.04 -17.07
C GLU A 165 -1.60 -6.26 -16.20
N ARG A 166 -1.55 -6.53 -14.89
CA ARG A 166 -0.62 -5.87 -13.95
C ARG A 166 0.86 -6.09 -14.30
N LEU A 167 1.19 -7.24 -14.89
CA LEU A 167 2.55 -7.58 -15.30
C LEU A 167 2.88 -7.18 -16.75
N GLN A 168 1.93 -6.58 -17.48
CA GLN A 168 2.18 -6.16 -18.85
C GLN A 168 3.20 -5.02 -18.89
N GLY A 169 4.35 -5.25 -19.53
CA GLY A 169 5.44 -4.28 -19.57
C GLY A 169 6.17 -4.08 -18.24
N TYR A 170 5.88 -4.89 -17.22
CA TYR A 170 6.51 -4.79 -15.90
C TYR A 170 8.01 -5.14 -15.97
N LYS A 171 8.84 -4.30 -15.33
CA LYS A 171 10.28 -4.49 -15.25
C LYS A 171 10.67 -5.17 -13.95
N PHE A 172 11.31 -6.33 -14.06
CA PHE A 172 11.86 -7.07 -12.93
C PHE A 172 13.23 -6.50 -12.54
N THR A 173 13.21 -5.35 -11.87
CA THR A 173 14.40 -4.64 -11.42
C THR A 173 15.21 -5.47 -10.44
N ARG A 174 16.50 -5.69 -10.72
CA ARG A 174 17.40 -6.36 -9.80
C ARG A 174 17.82 -5.43 -8.67
N TYR A 175 17.53 -5.79 -7.41
CA TYR A 175 18.02 -5.07 -6.23
C TYR A 175 19.33 -5.67 -5.71
N ASN A 176 19.43 -7.00 -5.74
CA ASN A 176 20.60 -7.77 -5.34
C ASN A 176 20.63 -9.16 -6.03
N GLU A 177 21.49 -10.07 -5.59
CA GLU A 177 21.62 -11.42 -6.15
C GLU A 177 20.49 -12.38 -5.85
N ASN A 178 19.68 -12.12 -4.82
CA ASN A 178 18.53 -12.95 -4.48
C ASN A 178 17.27 -12.52 -5.22
N THR A 179 17.25 -11.31 -5.80
CA THR A 179 16.07 -10.77 -6.49
C THR A 179 15.64 -11.65 -7.67
N ILE A 180 14.34 -11.92 -7.75
CA ILE A 180 13.72 -12.57 -8.92
C ILE A 180 13.71 -11.60 -10.11
N THR A 181 14.52 -11.85 -11.14
CA THR A 181 14.71 -10.90 -12.26
C THR A 181 14.02 -11.30 -13.57
N THR A 182 13.30 -12.43 -13.60
CA THR A 182 12.68 -12.93 -14.84
C THR A 182 11.24 -13.36 -14.61
N ARG A 183 10.43 -13.22 -15.66
CA ARG A 183 9.03 -13.63 -15.66
C ARG A 183 8.88 -15.13 -15.35
N THR A 184 9.69 -15.98 -15.98
CA THR A 184 9.64 -17.44 -15.76
C THR A 184 9.96 -17.83 -14.31
N ALA A 185 10.95 -17.19 -13.69
CA ALA A 185 11.27 -17.43 -12.29
C ALA A 185 10.15 -16.93 -11.36
N PHE A 186 9.55 -15.78 -11.69
CA PHE A 186 8.41 -15.23 -10.96
C PHE A 186 7.19 -16.14 -11.05
N ASP A 187 6.83 -16.65 -12.23
CA ASP A 187 5.70 -17.57 -12.41
C ASP A 187 5.90 -18.88 -11.62
N LYS A 188 7.15 -19.38 -11.56
CA LYS A 188 7.50 -20.54 -10.73
C LYS A 188 7.32 -20.25 -9.23
N GLU A 189 7.73 -19.07 -8.78
CA GLU A 189 7.51 -18.64 -7.38
C GLU A 189 6.00 -18.53 -7.09
N MET A 190 5.20 -17.97 -7.99
CA MET A 190 3.74 -17.87 -7.82
C MET A 190 3.07 -19.24 -7.66
N ALA A 191 3.51 -20.24 -8.43
CA ALA A 191 3.01 -21.61 -8.30
C ALA A 191 3.32 -22.22 -6.92
N GLY A 192 4.52 -21.96 -6.38
CA GLY A 192 4.88 -22.38 -5.02
C GLY A 192 4.02 -21.69 -3.96
N ILE A 193 3.81 -20.37 -4.10
CA ILE A 193 2.99 -19.59 -3.16
C ILE A 193 1.55 -20.08 -3.16
N LYS A 194 0.97 -20.40 -4.32
CA LYS A 194 -0.39 -20.98 -4.41
C LYS A 194 -0.48 -22.30 -3.65
N ALA A 195 0.54 -23.15 -3.72
CA ALA A 195 0.56 -24.44 -3.06
C ALA A 195 0.74 -24.33 -1.54
N ASP A 196 1.62 -23.42 -1.09
CA ASP A 196 1.96 -23.25 0.33
C ASP A 196 0.94 -22.37 1.08
N GLY A 197 0.30 -21.43 0.38
CA GLY A 197 -0.63 -20.45 0.95
C GLY A 197 0.06 -19.26 1.62
N PHE A 198 1.37 -19.09 1.42
CA PHE A 198 2.15 -17.96 1.91
C PHE A 198 3.33 -17.66 0.98
N ALA A 199 3.81 -16.43 1.00
CA ALA A 199 4.96 -15.94 0.25
C ALA A 199 6.13 -15.59 1.14
N LEU A 200 7.32 -15.62 0.56
CA LEU A 200 8.58 -15.34 1.24
C LEU A 200 9.34 -14.25 0.47
N ASP A 201 10.03 -13.40 1.20
CA ASP A 201 11.11 -12.55 0.70
C ASP A 201 12.39 -13.04 1.36
N ARG A 202 13.27 -13.63 0.56
CA ARG A 202 14.54 -14.25 1.01
C ARG A 202 15.70 -13.28 0.83
N ALA A 203 15.54 -12.07 1.37
CA ALA A 203 16.46 -10.94 1.19
C ALA A 203 16.58 -10.51 -0.27
N GLU A 204 15.45 -10.49 -0.98
CA GLU A 204 15.32 -10.18 -2.41
C GLU A 204 15.35 -8.67 -2.68
N GLN A 205 14.90 -7.85 -1.73
CA GLN A 205 14.97 -6.39 -1.82
C GLN A 205 16.09 -5.80 -0.95
N LEU A 206 16.25 -6.31 0.28
CA LEU A 206 17.22 -5.80 1.26
C LEU A 206 18.02 -6.95 1.88
N HIS A 207 19.35 -6.87 1.81
CA HIS A 207 20.22 -7.85 2.44
C HIS A 207 19.99 -7.94 3.95
N GLY A 208 20.00 -9.18 4.46
CA GLY A 208 19.84 -9.43 5.90
C GLY A 208 18.42 -9.22 6.42
N ALA A 209 17.42 -8.99 5.56
CA ALA A 209 16.01 -8.93 5.94
C ALA A 209 15.25 -10.07 5.27
N HIS A 210 14.45 -10.80 6.05
CA HIS A 210 13.49 -11.76 5.54
C HIS A 210 12.08 -11.30 5.83
N CYS A 211 11.17 -11.55 4.88
CA CYS A 211 9.74 -11.34 5.08
C CYS A 211 8.96 -12.62 4.83
N ILE A 212 7.88 -12.81 5.59
CA ILE A 212 6.93 -13.91 5.43
C ILE A 212 5.55 -13.29 5.38
N SER A 213 4.77 -13.59 4.34
CA SER A 213 3.49 -12.96 4.09
C SER A 213 2.42 -13.96 3.69
N ALA A 214 1.16 -13.65 4.01
CA ALA A 214 0.01 -14.39 3.51
C ALA A 214 -1.10 -13.43 3.05
N PRO A 215 -1.86 -13.81 2.01
CA PRO A 215 -2.96 -13.00 1.51
C PRO A 215 -4.14 -12.98 2.49
N VAL A 216 -4.88 -11.89 2.46
CA VAL A 216 -6.16 -11.72 3.17
C VAL A 216 -7.26 -11.63 2.11
N PHE A 217 -8.26 -12.48 2.25
CA PHE A 217 -9.35 -12.61 1.29
C PHE A 217 -10.63 -11.93 1.77
N ASN A 218 -11.43 -11.44 0.83
CA ASN A 218 -12.81 -11.05 1.10
C ASN A 218 -13.77 -12.23 0.96
N GLN A 219 -15.07 -11.98 1.20
CA GLN A 219 -16.15 -12.95 1.03
C GLN A 219 -16.23 -13.65 -0.34
N TYR A 220 -15.64 -13.08 -1.39
CA TYR A 220 -15.61 -13.67 -2.73
C TYR A 220 -14.34 -14.49 -3.01
N GLY A 221 -13.45 -14.65 -2.01
CA GLY A 221 -12.15 -15.30 -2.19
C GLY A 221 -11.15 -14.44 -2.96
N TYR A 222 -11.40 -13.14 -3.11
CA TYR A 222 -10.49 -12.22 -3.78
C TYR A 222 -9.46 -11.67 -2.78
N PRO A 223 -8.14 -11.66 -3.11
CA PRO A 223 -7.10 -11.18 -2.20
C PRO A 223 -7.12 -9.64 -2.11
N ILE A 224 -7.77 -9.11 -1.08
CA ILE A 224 -7.93 -7.66 -0.86
C ILE A 224 -6.74 -7.02 -0.16
N ALA A 225 -5.92 -7.81 0.53
CA ALA A 225 -4.75 -7.34 1.25
C ALA A 225 -3.75 -8.48 1.48
N ALA A 226 -2.63 -8.18 2.12
CA ALA A 226 -1.74 -9.16 2.72
C ALA A 226 -1.25 -8.67 4.08
N ILE A 227 -1.09 -9.63 5.00
CA ILE A 227 -0.36 -9.43 6.25
C ILE A 227 1.04 -10.01 6.07
N TRP A 228 2.05 -9.35 6.63
CA TRP A 228 3.40 -9.91 6.63
C TRP A 228 4.17 -9.52 7.87
N THR A 229 5.22 -10.28 8.14
CA THR A 229 6.22 -9.94 9.15
C THR A 229 7.57 -9.72 8.48
N THR A 230 8.36 -8.80 9.01
CA THR A 230 9.73 -8.50 8.55
C THR A 230 10.68 -8.47 9.74
N GLY A 231 11.79 -9.18 9.61
CA GLY A 231 12.83 -9.25 10.63
C GLY A 231 14.19 -9.61 10.03
N PRO A 232 15.28 -9.47 10.81
CA PRO A 232 16.61 -9.84 10.36
C PRO A 232 16.70 -11.32 10.02
N SER A 233 17.46 -11.66 8.98
CA SER A 233 17.64 -13.03 8.50
C SER A 233 18.12 -14.00 9.58
N ASP A 234 18.90 -13.52 10.54
CA ASP A 234 19.42 -14.32 11.65
C ASP A 234 18.34 -14.69 12.67
N ARG A 235 17.31 -13.83 12.83
CA ARG A 235 16.18 -14.07 13.75
C ARG A 235 15.05 -14.85 13.06
N LEU A 236 14.87 -14.59 11.77
CA LEU A 236 13.95 -15.28 10.86
C LEU A 236 14.72 -16.15 9.84
N PRO A 237 15.51 -17.17 10.25
CA PRO A 237 16.27 -17.98 9.31
C PRO A 237 15.33 -18.85 8.45
N ALA A 238 15.80 -19.21 7.26
CA ALA A 238 15.02 -19.98 6.29
C ALA A 238 14.50 -21.33 6.82
N SER A 239 15.22 -21.93 7.78
CA SER A 239 14.78 -23.15 8.47
C SER A 239 13.46 -23.00 9.23
N LYS A 240 13.07 -21.78 9.61
CA LYS A 240 11.79 -21.51 10.29
C LYS A 240 10.65 -21.20 9.34
N PHE A 241 10.90 -20.97 8.05
CA PHE A 241 9.88 -20.53 7.09
C PHE A 241 8.67 -21.46 7.01
N PRO A 242 8.79 -22.80 6.95
CA PRO A 242 7.60 -23.66 6.86
C PRO A 242 6.67 -23.54 8.06
N ARG A 243 7.23 -23.31 9.26
CA ARG A 243 6.44 -23.10 10.49
C ARG A 243 5.86 -21.69 10.51
N LEU A 244 6.69 -20.67 10.32
CA LEU A 244 6.25 -19.27 10.44
C LEU A 244 5.29 -18.87 9.31
N GLY A 245 5.44 -19.43 8.11
CA GLY A 245 4.49 -19.27 7.01
C GLY A 245 3.10 -19.75 7.40
N LYS A 246 2.98 -20.91 8.04
CA LYS A 246 1.70 -21.41 8.58
C LYS A 246 1.12 -20.52 9.67
N VAL A 247 1.97 -19.95 10.53
CA VAL A 247 1.55 -19.00 11.58
C VAL A 247 0.98 -17.72 10.96
N VAL A 248 1.74 -17.07 10.07
CA VAL A 248 1.31 -15.84 9.38
C VAL A 248 0.04 -16.10 8.58
N ARG A 249 -0.05 -17.22 7.87
CA ARG A 249 -1.26 -17.64 7.15
C ARG A 249 -2.46 -17.80 8.07
N GLY A 250 -2.29 -18.47 9.22
CA GLY A 250 -3.37 -18.62 10.20
C GLY A 250 -3.91 -17.28 10.70
N TYR A 251 -3.05 -16.28 10.91
CA TYR A 251 -3.49 -14.93 11.23
C TYR A 251 -4.16 -14.22 10.05
N ALA A 252 -3.68 -14.41 8.83
CA ALA A 252 -4.34 -13.90 7.62
C ALA A 252 -5.75 -14.50 7.43
N ASP A 253 -5.92 -15.80 7.73
CA ASP A 253 -7.20 -16.49 7.68
C ASP A 253 -8.18 -15.92 8.73
N LEU A 254 -7.72 -15.57 9.92
CA LEU A 254 -8.54 -14.89 10.94
C LEU A 254 -9.04 -13.53 10.46
N ILE A 255 -8.18 -12.73 9.80
CA ILE A 255 -8.60 -11.45 9.21
C ILE A 255 -9.58 -11.71 8.08
N SER A 256 -9.30 -12.69 7.21
CA SER A 256 -10.17 -13.04 6.07
C SER A 256 -11.58 -13.42 6.53
N ARG A 257 -11.70 -14.19 7.63
CA ARG A 257 -13.01 -14.53 8.23
C ARG A 257 -13.77 -13.28 8.70
N ARG A 258 -13.09 -12.30 9.29
CA ARG A 258 -13.72 -11.01 9.64
C ARG A 258 -14.17 -10.24 8.40
N MET A 259 -13.53 -10.48 7.26
CA MET A 259 -13.90 -9.92 5.95
C MET A 259 -14.93 -10.78 5.19
N GLY A 260 -15.56 -11.73 5.87
CA GLY A 260 -16.62 -12.59 5.33
C GLY A 260 -16.11 -13.79 4.52
N HIS A 261 -14.81 -14.09 4.54
CA HIS A 261 -14.27 -15.27 3.87
C HIS A 261 -14.47 -16.53 4.73
N ASP A 262 -15.49 -17.31 4.39
CA ASP A 262 -15.73 -18.63 4.97
C ASP A 262 -14.92 -19.68 4.18
N ALA A 263 -13.62 -19.81 4.51
CA ALA A 263 -12.85 -20.97 4.08
C ALA A 263 -13.29 -22.18 4.91
N LEU A 264 -14.16 -23.02 4.34
CA LEU A 264 -14.50 -24.37 4.84
C LEU A 264 -13.32 -25.33 4.70
#